data_AF-A0A098VNC9-F1
#
_entry.id   AF-A0A098VNC9-F1
#
_cell.length_a   1.000
_cell.length_b   1.000
_cell.length_c   1.000
_cell.angle_alpha   90.00
_cell.angle_beta   90.00
_cell.angle_gamma   90.00
#
_symmetry.space_group_name_H-M   'P 1'
#
loop_
_entity.id
_entity.type
_entity.pdbx_description
1 polymer ?
#
loop_
_entity_poly.entity_id
_entity_poly.type
_entity_poly.pdbx_seq_one_letter_code
_entity_poly.pdbx_strand_id
1 'polypeptide(L)'
;MFSRFIVNLPEADKLAADRLLFHLEAAHWFYDDHLRTSSEKADVYPSMKFPKFCRQMLNRDPALSHLVAEIPQLIEFFSAHKRSVPVAGVILLNPSLTKCLMVRGHRSRDTWAFPKGKLSEGESMAHCATRELYEETGYNCGGASVL
;
A
#
# COMPACT_ATOMS: atom_id res chain seq x y z
N MET A 1 -0.23 -17.56 -1.33
CA MET A 1 0.21 -16.18 -1.69
C MET A 1 0.07 -15.94 -3.18
N PHE A 2 0.75 -16.71 -4.03
CA PHE A 2 0.64 -16.57 -5.49
C PHE A 2 -0.80 -16.74 -6.02
N SER A 3 -1.52 -17.77 -5.57
CA SER A 3 -2.92 -17.99 -5.94
C SER A 3 -3.88 -16.90 -5.45
N ARG A 4 -3.63 -16.35 -4.26
CA ARG A 4 -4.49 -15.36 -3.60
C ARG A 4 -4.42 -13.96 -4.23
N PHE A 5 -3.27 -13.59 -4.79
CA PHE A 5 -3.01 -12.23 -5.26
C PHE A 5 -2.71 -12.12 -6.76
N ILE A 6 -2.35 -13.22 -7.45
CA ILE A 6 -1.88 -13.16 -8.85
C ILE A 6 -2.64 -14.12 -9.78
N VAL A 7 -2.86 -15.39 -9.39
CA VAL A 7 -3.48 -16.39 -10.30
C VAL A 7 -4.91 -16.04 -10.68
N ASN A 8 -5.69 -15.52 -9.72
CA ASN A 8 -7.11 -15.20 -9.89
C ASN A 8 -7.36 -13.80 -10.46
N LEU A 9 -6.32 -13.08 -10.88
CA LEU A 9 -6.51 -11.79 -11.53
C LEU A 9 -7.19 -12.00 -12.89
N PRO A 10 -8.20 -11.18 -13.23
CA PRO A 10 -8.69 -11.10 -14.60
C PRO A 10 -7.52 -10.90 -15.56
N GLU A 11 -7.54 -11.54 -16.74
CA GLU A 11 -6.45 -11.40 -17.72
C GLU A 11 -6.21 -9.93 -18.11
N ALA A 12 -7.26 -9.10 -18.13
CA ALA A 12 -7.15 -7.67 -18.32
C ALA A 12 -6.25 -6.97 -17.27
N ASP A 13 -6.30 -7.42 -16.02
CA ASP A 13 -5.50 -6.87 -14.91
C ASP A 13 -4.06 -7.40 -14.91
N LYS A 14 -3.83 -8.60 -15.46
CA LYS A 14 -2.46 -9.15 -15.68
C LYS A 14 -1.74 -8.42 -16.80
N LEU A 15 -2.48 -7.94 -17.80
CA LEU A 15 -1.97 -7.16 -18.93
C LEU A 15 -1.78 -5.68 -18.58
N ALA A 16 -2.49 -5.17 -17.56
CA ALA A 16 -2.33 -3.81 -17.05
C ALA A 16 -1.19 -3.73 -16.02
N ALA A 17 -0.05 -3.17 -16.45
CA ALA A 17 1.18 -3.11 -15.66
C ALA A 17 1.00 -2.42 -14.28
N ASP A 18 0.19 -1.38 -14.21
CA ASP A 18 -0.15 -0.67 -12.97
C ASP A 18 -0.92 -1.56 -11.99
N ARG A 19 -1.96 -2.25 -12.45
CA ARG A 19 -2.78 -3.15 -11.62
C ARG A 19 -1.97 -4.32 -11.09
N LEU A 20 -1.18 -4.97 -11.95
CA LEU A 20 -0.28 -6.05 -11.56
C LEU A 20 0.68 -5.62 -10.42
N LEU A 21 1.23 -4.41 -10.51
CA LEU A 21 2.17 -3.90 -9.51
C LEU A 21 1.51 -3.57 -8.17
N PHE A 22 0.26 -3.08 -8.17
CA PHE A 22 -0.53 -2.95 -6.93
C PHE A 22 -0.75 -4.31 -6.25
N HIS A 23 -1.06 -5.36 -7.02
CA HIS A 23 -1.22 -6.71 -6.46
C HIS A 23 0.09 -7.31 -5.94
N LEU A 24 1.20 -7.08 -6.66
CA LEU A 24 2.53 -7.48 -6.19
C LEU A 24 2.91 -6.75 -4.89
N GLU A 25 2.62 -5.46 -4.79
CA GLU A 25 2.88 -4.67 -3.57
C GLU A 25 2.04 -5.19 -2.40
N ALA A 26 0.74 -5.43 -2.59
CA ALA A 26 -0.12 -6.00 -1.55
C ALA A 26 0.38 -7.38 -1.09
N ALA A 27 0.82 -8.22 -2.02
CA ALA A 27 1.41 -9.53 -1.69
C ALA A 27 2.73 -9.39 -0.92
N HIS A 28 3.55 -8.38 -1.22
CA HIS A 28 4.79 -8.10 -0.50
C HIS A 28 4.53 -7.60 0.93
N TRP A 29 3.56 -6.70 1.13
CA TRP A 29 3.13 -6.28 2.47
C TRP A 29 2.60 -7.45 3.30
N PHE A 30 1.78 -8.31 2.69
CA PHE A 30 1.30 -9.52 3.36
C PHE A 30 2.46 -10.46 3.76
N TYR A 31 3.47 -10.61 2.89
CA TYR A 31 4.68 -11.37 3.19
C TYR A 31 5.41 -10.83 4.43
N ASP A 32 5.68 -9.52 4.43
CA ASP A 32 6.44 -8.88 5.50
C ASP A 32 5.67 -8.83 6.84
N ASP A 33 4.35 -8.61 6.80
CA ASP A 33 3.56 -8.39 8.01
C ASP A 33 2.93 -9.66 8.60
N HIS A 34 2.67 -10.69 7.80
CA HIS A 34 1.97 -11.90 8.27
C HIS A 34 2.83 -13.16 8.24
N LEU A 35 3.77 -13.29 7.29
CA LEU A 35 4.61 -14.49 7.19
C LEU A 35 5.91 -14.36 7.99
N ARG A 36 6.48 -13.15 8.07
CA ARG A 36 7.74 -12.88 8.78
C ARG A 36 7.62 -12.58 10.28
N THR A 37 6.44 -12.27 10.79
CA THR A 37 6.25 -11.70 12.14
C THR A 37 6.27 -12.71 13.29
N SER A 38 6.42 -14.01 13.03
CA SER A 38 6.63 -15.03 14.06
C SER A 38 8.11 -15.44 14.11
N SER A 39 8.69 -15.52 15.31
CA SER A 39 10.11 -15.87 15.55
C SER A 39 10.49 -17.24 14.97
N GLU A 40 9.55 -18.19 14.91
CA GLU A 40 9.75 -19.53 14.33
C GLU A 40 9.83 -19.51 12.79
N LYS A 41 9.39 -18.42 12.16
CA LYS A 41 9.26 -18.28 10.71
C LYS A 41 10.33 -17.36 10.09
N ALA A 42 11.12 -16.67 10.90
CA ALA A 42 12.13 -15.73 10.43
C ALA A 42 13.25 -16.41 9.62
N ASP A 43 13.64 -17.63 10.00
CA ASP A 43 14.63 -18.45 9.27
C ASP A 43 14.06 -19.05 7.98
N VAL A 44 12.74 -19.23 7.92
CA VAL A 44 12.03 -19.79 6.76
C VAL A 44 11.71 -18.72 5.71
N TYR A 45 11.42 -17.48 6.14
CA TYR A 45 11.01 -16.38 5.28
C TYR A 45 12.01 -15.20 5.37
N PRO A 46 13.03 -15.17 4.48
CA PRO A 46 14.06 -14.13 4.52
C PRO A 46 13.49 -12.74 4.23
N SER A 47 14.11 -11.71 4.80
CA SER A 47 13.78 -10.32 4.44
C SER A 47 14.07 -10.09 2.96
N MET A 48 13.12 -9.48 2.25
CA MET A 48 13.18 -9.32 0.81
C MET A 48 12.74 -7.93 0.39
N LYS A 49 13.58 -7.22 -0.36
CA LYS A 49 13.18 -5.96 -0.98
C LYS A 49 12.18 -6.22 -2.10
N PHE A 50 11.27 -5.27 -2.32
CA PHE A 50 10.20 -5.37 -3.31
C PHE A 50 10.65 -5.83 -4.72
N PRO A 51 11.75 -5.32 -5.33
CA PRO A 51 12.19 -5.80 -6.65
C PRO A 51 12.57 -7.29 -6.69
N LYS A 52 13.20 -7.78 -5.61
CA LYS A 52 13.57 -9.20 -5.48
C LYS A 52 12.32 -10.06 -5.29
N PHE A 53 11.35 -9.55 -4.53
CA PHE A 53 10.05 -10.20 -4.33
C PHE A 53 9.29 -10.33 -5.65
N CYS A 54 9.17 -9.25 -6.43
CA CYS A 54 8.54 -9.27 -7.75
C CYS A 54 9.18 -10.31 -8.67
N ARG A 55 10.52 -10.35 -8.73
CA ARG A 55 11.24 -11.34 -9.55
C ARG A 55 10.89 -12.78 -9.16
N GLN A 56 10.85 -13.09 -7.87
CA GLN A 56 10.50 -14.43 -7.41
C GLN A 56 9.04 -14.78 -7.70
N MET A 57 8.13 -13.82 -7.62
CA MET A 57 6.71 -14.05 -7.91
C MET A 57 6.48 -14.26 -9.41
N LEU A 58 7.02 -13.38 -10.27
CA LEU A 58 6.82 -13.47 -11.72
C LEU A 58 7.47 -14.73 -12.32
N ASN A 59 8.60 -15.20 -11.79
CA ASN A 59 9.23 -16.46 -12.23
C ASN A 59 8.40 -17.72 -11.92
N ARG A 60 7.38 -17.64 -11.07
CA ARG A 60 6.52 -18.80 -10.75
C ARG A 60 5.45 -19.06 -11.80
N ASP A 61 5.21 -18.11 -12.70
CA ASP A 61 4.21 -18.22 -13.76
C ASP A 61 4.86 -17.96 -15.13
N PRO A 62 4.96 -18.99 -15.98
CA PRO A 62 5.52 -18.86 -17.33
C PRO A 62 4.89 -17.71 -18.13
N ALA A 63 3.60 -17.44 -17.94
CA ALA A 63 2.90 -16.37 -18.65
C ALA A 63 3.43 -14.97 -18.28
N LEU A 64 3.96 -14.81 -17.06
CA LEU A 64 4.47 -13.54 -16.54
C LEU A 64 5.99 -13.45 -16.54
N SER A 65 6.69 -14.55 -16.85
CA SER A 65 8.15 -14.64 -16.82
C SER A 65 8.84 -13.61 -17.73
N HIS A 66 8.22 -13.21 -18.84
CA HIS A 66 8.74 -12.20 -19.77
C HIS A 66 8.93 -10.82 -19.13
N LEU A 67 8.07 -10.46 -18.16
CA LEU A 67 8.11 -9.17 -17.46
C LEU A 67 9.29 -9.05 -16.47
N VAL A 68 10.01 -10.13 -16.21
CA VAL A 68 11.11 -10.16 -15.24
C VAL A 68 12.28 -9.26 -15.64
N ALA A 69 12.51 -9.11 -16.95
CA ALA A 69 13.51 -8.20 -17.48
C ALA A 69 13.13 -6.71 -17.29
N GLU A 70 11.83 -6.43 -17.23
CA GLU A 70 11.24 -5.08 -17.19
C GLU A 70 10.97 -4.58 -15.76
N ILE A 71 11.20 -5.42 -14.73
CA ILE A 71 10.94 -5.07 -13.33
C ILE A 71 11.49 -3.69 -12.91
N PRO A 72 12.75 -3.31 -13.23
CA PRO A 72 13.27 -2.01 -12.86
C PRO A 72 12.41 -0.85 -13.40
N GLN A 73 12.06 -0.92 -14.69
CA GLN A 73 11.26 0.08 -15.38
C GLN A 73 9.82 0.11 -14.87
N LEU A 74 9.23 -1.08 -14.65
CA LEU A 74 7.89 -1.23 -14.08
C LEU A 74 7.82 -0.60 -12.68
N ILE A 75 8.82 -0.84 -11.82
CA ILE A 75 8.86 -0.27 -10.47
C ILE A 75 9.02 1.25 -10.51
N GLU A 76 9.83 1.78 -11.44
CA GLU A 76 9.98 3.22 -11.62
C GLU A 76 8.65 3.86 -12.07
N PHE A 77 8.02 3.28 -13.09
CA PHE A 77 6.70 3.68 -13.57
C PHE A 77 5.66 3.64 -12.45
N PHE A 78 5.59 2.55 -11.70
CA PHE A 78 4.65 2.39 -10.57
C PHE A 78 4.92 3.41 -9.46
N SER A 79 6.17 3.70 -9.17
CA SER A 79 6.54 4.72 -8.19
C SER A 79 6.13 6.12 -8.66
N ALA A 80 6.29 6.42 -9.95
CA ALA A 80 5.83 7.68 -10.54
C ALA A 80 4.30 7.80 -10.52
N HIS A 81 3.60 6.74 -10.93
CA HIS A 81 2.14 6.66 -10.88
C HIS A 81 1.62 6.85 -9.46
N LYS A 82 2.18 6.15 -8.47
CA LYS A 82 1.80 6.31 -7.06
C LYS A 82 2.04 7.71 -6.51
N ARG A 83 2.96 8.48 -7.07
CA ARG A 83 3.21 9.88 -6.68
C ARG A 83 2.18 10.84 -7.29
N SER A 84 1.55 10.49 -8.40
CA SER A 84 0.51 11.33 -9.03
C SER A 84 -0.88 11.11 -8.45
N VAL A 85 -1.10 10.03 -7.70
CA VAL A 85 -2.38 9.79 -7.01
C VAL A 85 -2.60 10.88 -5.94
N PRO A 86 -3.72 11.63 -6.00
CA PRO A 86 -4.02 12.63 -4.99
C PRO A 86 -4.12 12.03 -3.59
N VAL A 87 -3.79 12.84 -2.58
CA VAL A 87 -3.81 12.44 -1.17
C VAL A 87 -4.80 13.32 -0.42
N ALA A 88 -5.66 12.70 0.38
CA ALA A 88 -6.57 13.39 1.28
C ALA A 88 -6.29 12.94 2.73
N GLY A 89 -6.57 13.81 3.69
CA GLY A 89 -6.30 13.57 5.10
C GLY A 89 -7.04 14.52 6.02
N VAL A 90 -6.83 14.35 7.32
CA VAL A 90 -7.56 15.09 8.36
C VAL A 90 -6.59 15.77 9.32
N ILE A 91 -6.83 17.04 9.62
CA ILE A 91 -6.25 17.73 10.78
C ILE A 91 -7.29 17.71 11.88
N LEU A 92 -7.16 16.75 12.81
CA LEU A 92 -8.09 16.63 13.93
C LEU A 92 -7.58 17.47 15.10
N LEU A 93 -8.37 18.45 15.53
CA LEU A 93 -8.07 19.33 16.65
C LEU A 93 -8.86 18.93 17.89
N ASN A 94 -8.30 19.20 19.07
CA ASN A 94 -9.08 19.13 20.31
C ASN A 94 -10.05 20.32 20.41
N PRO A 95 -11.11 20.28 21.25
CA PRO A 95 -12.13 21.32 21.31
C PRO A 95 -11.60 22.74 21.60
N SER A 96 -10.49 22.86 22.33
CA SER A 96 -9.87 24.15 22.61
C SER A 96 -8.95 24.65 21.49
N LEU A 97 -8.80 23.90 20.39
CA LEU A 97 -7.95 24.21 19.24
C LEU A 97 -6.46 24.42 19.59
N THR A 98 -5.96 23.73 20.62
CA THR A 98 -4.56 23.85 21.09
C THR A 98 -3.71 22.64 20.78
N LYS A 99 -4.32 21.50 20.46
CA LYS A 99 -3.63 20.24 20.14
C LYS A 99 -4.20 19.63 18.87
N CYS A 100 -3.34 18.95 18.12
CA CYS A 100 -3.74 18.17 16.94
C CYS A 100 -3.32 16.71 17.06
N LEU A 101 -4.04 15.83 16.37
CA LEU A 101 -3.67 14.42 16.22
C LEU A 101 -2.64 14.27 15.09
N MET A 102 -1.56 13.54 15.36
CA MET A 102 -0.57 13.14 14.36
C MET A 102 -0.24 11.65 14.53
N VAL A 103 0.17 11.01 13.44
CA VAL A 103 0.62 9.62 13.39
C VAL A 103 2.11 9.55 13.09
N ARG A 104 2.75 8.45 13.50
CA ARG A 104 4.17 8.20 13.29
C ARG A 104 4.37 6.77 12.78
N GLY A 105 4.98 6.65 11.61
CA GLY A 105 5.29 5.34 11.02
C GLY A 105 6.34 4.58 11.83
N HIS A 106 6.14 3.28 12.02
CA HIS A 106 7.09 2.43 12.75
C HIS A 106 8.34 2.08 11.92
N ARG A 107 8.24 2.11 10.58
CA ARG A 107 9.30 1.66 9.64
C ARG A 107 9.88 2.77 8.74
N SER A 108 9.12 3.83 8.46
CA SER A 108 9.62 5.01 7.73
C SER A 108 10.27 5.98 8.70
N ARG A 109 11.17 6.86 8.19
CA ARG A 109 11.84 7.93 8.95
C ARG A 109 10.94 8.48 10.04
N ASP A 110 11.52 8.57 11.23
CA ASP A 110 10.90 8.90 12.51
C ASP A 110 10.27 10.30 12.49
N THR A 111 9.17 10.44 11.75
CA THR A 111 8.57 11.71 11.35
C THR A 111 7.09 11.64 11.60
N TRP A 112 6.59 12.64 12.32
CA TRP A 112 5.18 12.83 12.56
C TRP A 112 4.50 13.41 11.32
N ALA A 113 3.32 12.90 10.99
CA ALA A 113 2.48 13.42 9.91
C ALA A 113 1.01 13.42 10.33
N PHE A 114 0.17 14.18 9.62
CA PHE A 114 -1.28 14.07 9.78
C PHE A 114 -1.80 12.77 9.15
N PRO A 115 -2.88 12.18 9.70
CA PRO A 115 -3.53 11.03 9.10
C PRO A 115 -3.99 11.32 7.68
N LYS A 116 -3.50 10.55 6.70
CA LYS A 116 -3.76 10.80 5.28
C LYS A 116 -3.37 9.61 4.40
N GLY A 117 -4.02 9.49 3.26
CA GLY A 117 -3.62 8.52 2.24
C GLY A 117 -4.21 8.80 0.88
N LYS A 118 -4.03 7.84 -0.02
CA LYS A 118 -4.26 8.03 -1.46
C LYS A 118 -5.73 7.83 -1.80
N LEU A 119 -6.23 8.67 -2.69
CA LEU A 119 -7.60 8.61 -3.20
C LEU A 119 -7.80 7.31 -4.01
N SER A 120 -8.89 6.60 -3.73
CA SER A 120 -9.32 5.45 -4.54
C SER A 120 -10.10 5.88 -5.78
N GLU A 121 -10.21 5.00 -6.78
CA GLU A 121 -10.98 5.28 -7.99
C GLU A 121 -12.45 5.57 -7.66
N GLY A 122 -12.96 6.72 -8.12
CA GLY A 122 -14.34 7.17 -7.86
C GLY A 122 -14.60 7.66 -6.42
N GLU A 123 -13.60 7.69 -5.54
CA GLU A 123 -13.74 8.14 -4.16
C GLU A 123 -13.71 9.67 -4.06
N SER A 124 -14.54 10.26 -3.20
CA SER A 124 -14.47 11.69 -2.91
C SER A 124 -13.33 12.00 -1.93
N MET A 125 -12.75 13.20 -2.01
CA MET A 125 -11.68 13.63 -1.08
C MET A 125 -12.11 13.53 0.39
N ALA A 126 -13.36 13.88 0.70
CA ALA A 126 -13.90 13.80 2.06
C ALA A 126 -14.01 12.36 2.56
N HIS A 127 -14.54 11.44 1.72
CA HIS A 127 -14.61 10.02 2.08
C HIS A 127 -13.22 9.41 2.25
N CYS A 128 -12.27 9.72 1.37
CA CYS A 128 -10.88 9.28 1.51
C CYS A 128 -10.26 9.78 2.81
N ALA A 129 -10.41 11.05 3.15
CA ALA A 129 -9.87 11.61 4.39
C ALA A 129 -10.45 10.90 5.63
N THR A 130 -11.76 10.65 5.67
CA THR A 130 -12.41 9.91 6.78
C THR A 130 -11.96 8.45 6.85
N ARG A 131 -11.85 7.76 5.71
CA ARG A 131 -11.38 6.37 5.63
C ARG A 131 -9.94 6.25 6.17
N GLU A 132 -9.04 7.10 5.69
CA GLU A 132 -7.62 7.09 6.08
C GLU A 132 -7.43 7.43 7.57
N LEU A 133 -8.20 8.39 8.09
CA LEU A 133 -8.22 8.67 9.53
C LEU A 133 -8.58 7.42 10.33
N TYR A 134 -9.63 6.71 9.91
CA TYR A 134 -10.07 5.49 10.60
C TYR A 134 -9.04 4.35 10.48
N GLU A 135 -8.47 4.12 9.30
CA GLU A 135 -7.46 3.08 9.06
C GLU A 135 -6.20 3.29 9.91
N GLU A 136 -5.71 4.53 10.04
CA GLU A 136 -4.45 4.82 10.75
C GLU A 136 -4.63 5.03 12.27
N THR A 137 -5.83 5.41 12.73
CA THR A 137 -6.05 5.83 14.13
C THR A 137 -7.18 5.10 14.85
N GLY A 138 -8.05 4.40 14.11
CA GLY A 138 -9.28 3.80 14.62
C GLY A 138 -10.40 4.80 14.94
N TYR A 139 -10.19 6.10 14.72
CA TYR A 139 -11.17 7.14 15.04
C TYR A 139 -12.15 7.38 13.88
N ASN A 140 -13.46 7.29 14.16
CA ASN A 140 -14.50 7.62 13.19
C ASN A 140 -15.07 9.02 13.50
N CYS A 141 -14.87 9.96 12.58
CA CYS A 141 -15.33 11.34 12.75
C CYS A 141 -16.81 11.56 12.43
N GLY A 142 -17.58 10.53 12.05
CA GLY A 142 -19.06 10.55 12.08
C GLY A 142 -19.73 11.70 11.30
N GLY A 143 -19.17 12.12 10.16
CA GLY A 143 -19.70 13.26 9.39
C GLY A 143 -19.38 14.62 10.01
N ALA A 144 -18.40 14.70 10.93
CA ALA A 144 -17.89 15.96 11.45
C ALA A 144 -17.59 16.94 10.30
N SER A 145 -18.02 18.18 10.49
CA SER A 145 -18.01 19.23 9.50
C SER A 145 -16.67 19.33 8.78
N VAL A 146 -16.68 19.11 7.47
CA VAL A 146 -15.56 19.43 6.58
C VAL A 146 -15.50 20.95 6.50
N LEU A 147 -14.43 21.55 7.03
CA LEU A 147 -14.13 22.98 6.82
C LEU A 147 -13.51 23.20 5.45
#